data_AF-A0A6N2MPZ1-F1
#
_entry.id   AF-A0A6N2MPZ1-F1
#
_cell.length_a   1.000
_cell.length_b   1.000
_cell.length_c   1.000
_cell.angle_alpha   90.00
_cell.angle_beta   90.00
_cell.angle_gamma   90.00
#
_symmetry.space_group_name_H-M   'P 1'
#
loop_
_entity.id
_entity.type
_entity.pdbx_description
1 polymer ?
#
loop_
_entity_poly.entity_id
_entity_poly.type
_entity_poly.pdbx_seq_one_letter_code
_entity_poly.pdbx_strand_id
1 'polypeptide(L)'
;MFPFIQKMLSFQRSFSVSPFPILPLQLPSPMETHLWFVVPDEFKSVSLLNQYMELLSPCEKENVLSMRGEQLQKQALLARTLVRTTIARYQINNRVVDPRSLKFKRNVHGKPELEWESDGGQCPSPLHFNISHTSSLIACGVTVNSSVCTLIIFIF
;
A
#
# COMPACT_ATOMS: atom_id res chain seq x y z
N MET A 1 19.89 31.04 -8.86
CA MET A 1 18.55 31.29 -8.30
C MET A 1 17.62 30.18 -8.76
N PHE A 2 17.68 29.03 -8.08
CA PHE A 2 16.71 27.94 -8.17
C PHE A 2 16.73 27.28 -6.78
N PRO A 3 15.70 27.45 -5.95
CA PRO A 3 15.68 26.85 -4.63
C PRO A 3 15.19 25.41 -4.76
N PHE A 4 16.11 24.46 -4.69
CA PHE A 4 15.80 23.03 -4.60
C PHE A 4 15.36 22.71 -3.17
N ILE A 5 14.13 23.10 -2.83
CA ILE A 5 13.46 22.68 -1.59
C ILE A 5 12.73 21.39 -1.91
N GLN A 6 13.39 20.25 -1.74
CA GLN A 6 12.70 18.97 -1.74
C GLN A 6 12.26 18.68 -0.31
N LYS A 7 11.05 19.14 0.03
CA LYS A 7 10.35 18.83 1.28
C LYS A 7 10.14 17.31 1.32
N MET A 8 11.02 16.61 2.03
CA MET A 8 10.79 15.25 2.50
C MET A 8 9.87 15.32 3.72
N LEU A 9 8.57 15.44 3.47
CA LEU A 9 7.50 15.37 4.47
C LEU A 9 6.66 14.14 4.06
N SER A 10 6.42 13.11 4.86
CA SER A 10 6.19 13.09 6.30
C SER A 10 6.58 11.71 6.84
N PHE A 11 7.54 11.65 7.75
CA PHE A 11 7.86 10.45 8.52
C PHE A 11 6.87 10.34 9.68
N GLN A 12 5.67 9.80 9.45
CA GLN A 12 4.74 9.49 10.54
C GLN A 12 5.09 8.13 11.16
N ARG A 13 5.93 8.18 12.19
CA ARG A 13 6.10 7.10 13.17
C ARG A 13 4.87 7.08 14.08
N SER A 14 3.81 6.38 13.68
CA SER A 14 2.75 6.00 14.62
C SER A 14 1.90 4.85 14.06
N PHE A 15 2.31 3.62 14.36
CA PHE A 15 1.39 2.48 14.36
C PHE A 15 0.90 2.31 15.80
N SER A 16 -0.33 2.73 16.06
CA SER A 16 -1.04 2.39 17.30
C SER A 16 -2.14 1.39 16.97
N VAL A 17 -2.28 0.42 17.86
CA VAL A 17 -3.05 -0.82 17.75
C VAL A 17 -4.54 -0.55 17.93
N SER A 18 -5.18 0.08 16.95
CA SER A 18 -6.64 0.17 16.88
C SER A 18 -7.11 -0.22 15.48
N PRO A 19 -8.34 -0.78 15.33
CA PRO A 19 -8.96 -0.87 14.02
C PRO A 19 -9.09 0.58 13.53
N PHE A 20 -8.22 0.96 12.60
CA PHE A 20 -7.81 2.34 12.34
C PHE A 20 -9.01 3.28 12.13
N PRO A 21 -9.09 4.44 12.80
CA PRO A 21 -9.69 5.59 12.15
C PRO A 21 -8.75 5.93 11.00
N ILE A 22 -9.11 5.48 9.80
CA ILE A 22 -8.45 5.84 8.55
C ILE A 22 -8.62 7.34 8.41
N LEU A 23 -7.66 8.12 8.91
CA LEU A 23 -7.68 9.57 8.70
C LEU A 23 -7.58 9.80 7.19
N PRO A 24 -8.56 10.48 6.58
CA PRO A 24 -8.53 10.73 5.15
C PRO A 24 -7.29 11.54 4.80
N LEU A 25 -6.48 11.01 3.89
CA LEU A 25 -5.31 11.67 3.34
C LEU A 25 -5.64 12.25 1.97
N GLN A 26 -5.11 13.45 1.71
CA GLN A 26 -5.11 14.00 0.36
C GLN A 26 -4.14 13.21 -0.53
N LEU A 27 -4.45 13.17 -1.82
CA LEU A 27 -3.55 12.58 -2.81
C LEU A 27 -2.19 13.33 -2.78
N PRO A 28 -1.06 12.63 -3.01
CA PRO A 28 0.23 13.29 -3.21
C PRO A 28 0.12 14.36 -4.30
N SER A 29 0.86 15.45 -4.19
CA SER A 29 1.01 16.40 -5.28
C SER A 29 1.84 15.81 -6.44
N PRO A 30 1.78 16.37 -7.66
CA PRO A 30 2.67 15.95 -8.73
C PRO A 30 4.14 16.04 -8.29
N MET A 31 4.92 15.00 -8.58
CA MET A 31 6.33 14.85 -8.16
C MET A 31 6.54 14.60 -6.64
N GLU A 32 5.47 14.47 -5.87
CA GLU A 32 5.54 14.02 -4.47
C GLU A 32 5.36 12.51 -4.37
N THR A 33 6.07 11.90 -3.43
CA THR A 33 5.93 10.47 -3.11
C THR A 33 5.73 10.31 -1.62
N HIS A 34 4.61 9.69 -1.23
CA HIS A 34 4.40 9.27 0.15
C HIS A 34 4.94 7.85 0.33
N LEU A 35 5.81 7.65 1.32
CA LEU A 35 6.42 6.36 1.63
C LEU A 35 5.84 5.81 2.93
N TRP A 36 5.37 4.58 2.88
CA TRP A 36 4.83 3.81 4.00
C TRP A 36 5.64 2.54 4.17
N PHE A 37 5.89 2.09 5.39
CA PHE A 37 6.65 0.86 5.61
C PHE A 37 6.21 0.13 6.87
N VAL A 38 6.53 -1.15 6.91
CA VAL A 38 6.39 -2.02 8.09
C VAL A 38 7.65 -2.86 8.26
N VAL A 39 8.02 -3.10 9.52
CA VAL A 39 9.09 -4.02 9.91
C VAL A 39 8.43 -5.33 10.33
N PRO A 40 8.53 -6.42 9.54
CA PRO A 40 7.79 -7.66 9.81
C PRO A 40 8.02 -8.23 11.22
N ASP A 41 9.23 -8.09 11.76
CA ASP A 41 9.61 -8.68 13.05
C ASP A 41 8.93 -8.03 14.26
N GLU A 42 8.38 -6.82 14.10
CA GLU A 42 7.59 -6.14 15.14
C GLU A 42 6.20 -6.79 15.31
N PHE A 43 5.73 -7.58 14.33
CA PHE A 43 4.40 -8.20 14.33
C PHE A 43 4.44 -9.65 14.82
N LYS A 44 4.36 -9.85 16.14
CA LYS A 44 4.40 -11.19 16.77
C LYS A 44 3.03 -11.77 17.14
N SER A 45 2.00 -10.94 17.19
CA SER A 45 0.65 -11.35 17.61
C SER A 45 -0.09 -12.09 16.50
N VAL A 46 -0.37 -13.38 16.73
CA VAL A 46 -1.17 -14.22 15.81
C VAL A 46 -2.58 -13.65 15.64
N SER A 47 -3.19 -13.15 16.71
CA SER A 47 -4.53 -12.54 16.63
C SER A 47 -4.56 -11.32 15.72
N LEU A 48 -3.49 -10.50 15.72
CA LEU A 48 -3.38 -9.35 14.83
C LEU A 48 -3.19 -9.79 13.37
N LEU A 49 -2.38 -10.82 13.12
CA LEU A 49 -2.21 -11.39 11.78
C LEU A 49 -3.53 -11.96 11.24
N ASN A 50 -4.33 -12.62 12.08
CA ASN A 50 -5.66 -13.10 11.69
C ASN A 50 -6.60 -11.95 11.32
N GLN A 51 -6.57 -10.83 12.06
CA GLN A 51 -7.35 -9.63 11.69
C GLN A 51 -6.91 -9.05 10.34
N TYR A 52 -5.61 -9.06 10.06
CA TYR A 52 -5.07 -8.62 8.78
C TYR A 52 -5.46 -9.53 7.63
N MET A 53 -5.55 -10.85 7.87
CA MET A 53 -6.04 -11.79 6.87
C MET A 53 -7.46 -11.41 6.43
N GLU A 54 -8.32 -10.98 7.36
CA GLU A 54 -9.69 -10.52 7.05
C GLU A 54 -9.79 -9.23 6.23
N LEU A 55 -8.67 -8.58 5.90
CA LEU A 55 -8.64 -7.46 4.96
C LEU A 55 -8.46 -7.93 3.50
N LEU A 56 -7.88 -9.11 3.29
CA LEU A 56 -7.53 -9.64 1.97
C LEU A 56 -8.76 -10.22 1.27
N SER A 57 -8.77 -10.10 -0.06
CA SER A 57 -9.73 -10.84 -0.90
C SER A 57 -9.46 -12.35 -0.85
N PRO A 58 -10.44 -13.21 -1.19
CA PRO A 58 -10.24 -14.65 -1.21
C PRO A 58 -9.03 -15.10 -2.05
N CYS A 59 -8.83 -14.50 -3.22
CA CYS A 59 -7.70 -14.81 -4.11
C CYS A 59 -6.34 -14.43 -3.48
N GLU A 60 -6.28 -13.32 -2.73
CA GLU A 60 -5.05 -12.97 -2.01
C GLU A 60 -4.82 -13.87 -0.80
N LYS A 61 -5.88 -14.24 -0.06
CA LYS A 61 -5.77 -15.20 1.05
C LYS A 61 -5.16 -16.51 0.54
N GLU A 62 -5.69 -17.06 -0.54
CA GLU A 62 -5.16 -18.28 -1.17
C GLU A 62 -3.70 -18.11 -1.63
N ASN A 63 -3.37 -16.98 -2.25
CA ASN A 63 -1.98 -16.72 -2.65
C ASN A 63 -1.02 -16.64 -1.46
N VAL A 64 -1.42 -16.02 -0.34
CA VAL A 64 -0.61 -15.99 0.87
C VAL A 64 -0.45 -17.40 1.42
N LEU A 65 -1.52 -18.17 1.56
CA LEU A 65 -1.51 -19.52 2.14
C LEU A 65 -0.72 -20.54 1.31
N SER A 66 -0.60 -20.32 -0.01
CA SER A 66 0.20 -21.18 -0.89
C SER A 66 1.72 -20.93 -0.81
N MET A 67 2.17 -19.85 -0.14
CA MET A 67 3.60 -19.61 0.08
C MET A 67 4.20 -20.67 1.01
N ARG A 68 5.41 -21.14 0.68
CA ARG A 68 6.11 -22.16 1.47
C ARG A 68 6.89 -21.53 2.63
N GLY A 69 6.31 -21.58 3.83
CA GLY A 69 6.96 -21.19 5.08
C GLY A 69 6.31 -19.97 5.74
N GLU A 70 6.19 -20.03 7.06
CA GLU A 70 5.45 -19.04 7.86
C GLU A 70 6.00 -17.62 7.70
N GLN A 71 7.32 -17.46 7.58
CA GLN A 71 7.93 -16.14 7.39
C GLN A 71 7.53 -15.50 6.05
N LEU A 72 7.51 -16.28 4.96
CA LEU A 72 7.08 -15.80 3.65
C LEU A 72 5.58 -15.52 3.63
N GLN A 73 4.77 -16.37 4.26
CA GLN A 73 3.33 -16.13 4.43
C GLN A 73 3.07 -14.83 5.19
N LYS A 74 3.78 -14.62 6.30
CA LYS A 74 3.68 -13.40 7.11
C LYS A 74 4.09 -12.16 6.33
N GLN A 75 5.22 -12.20 5.61
CA GLN A 75 5.65 -11.08 4.78
C GLN A 75 4.64 -10.77 3.67
N ALA A 76 4.13 -11.81 2.98
CA ALA A 76 3.12 -11.64 1.95
C ALA A 76 1.82 -11.05 2.50
N LEU A 77 1.37 -11.51 3.68
CA LEU A 77 0.22 -10.94 4.38
C LEU A 77 0.41 -9.47 4.68
N LEU A 78 1.52 -9.11 5.36
CA LEU A 78 1.82 -7.74 5.75
C LEU A 78 1.97 -6.81 4.55
N ALA A 79 2.56 -7.30 3.46
CA ALA A 79 2.65 -6.57 2.19
C ALA A 79 1.28 -6.23 1.60
N ARG A 80 0.37 -7.20 1.54
CA ARG A 80 -1.01 -6.97 1.06
C ARG A 80 -1.76 -6.02 1.98
N THR A 81 -1.67 -6.23 3.29
CA THR A 81 -2.30 -5.36 4.29
C THR A 81 -1.80 -3.93 4.21
N LEU A 82 -0.48 -3.73 4.07
CA LEU A 82 0.12 -2.40 3.93
C LEU A 82 -0.46 -1.68 2.71
N VAL A 83 -0.51 -2.33 1.55
CA VAL A 83 -1.05 -1.71 0.33
C VAL A 83 -2.53 -1.38 0.51
N ARG A 84 -3.37 -2.34 0.93
CA ARG A 84 -4.82 -2.12 1.08
C ARG A 84 -5.13 -0.95 2.02
N THR A 85 -4.50 -0.96 3.19
CA THR A 85 -4.72 0.08 4.20
C THR A 85 -4.15 1.42 3.77
N THR A 86 -2.98 1.45 3.12
CA THR A 86 -2.38 2.69 2.61
C THR A 86 -3.25 3.32 1.54
N ILE A 87 -3.72 2.55 0.57
CA ILE A 87 -4.56 3.04 -0.52
C ILE A 87 -5.90 3.53 0.01
N ALA A 88 -6.53 2.79 0.92
CA ALA A 88 -7.80 3.16 1.54
C ALA A 88 -7.74 4.49 2.31
N ARG A 89 -6.55 4.94 2.73
CA ARG A 89 -6.37 6.24 3.38
C ARG A 89 -6.55 7.41 2.43
N TYR A 90 -6.28 7.24 1.15
CA TYR A 90 -6.39 8.35 0.20
C TYR A 90 -7.86 8.61 -0.16
N GLN A 91 -8.26 9.88 -0.13
CA GLN A 91 -9.57 10.32 -0.59
C GLN A 91 -9.66 10.21 -2.11
N ILE A 92 -10.06 9.03 -2.57
CA ILE A 92 -10.30 8.77 -3.98
C ILE A 92 -11.71 9.28 -4.30
N ASN A 93 -11.82 10.17 -5.29
CA ASN A 93 -13.10 10.76 -5.70
C ASN A 93 -13.88 11.38 -4.52
N ASN A 94 -13.17 11.98 -3.57
CA ASN A 94 -13.71 12.58 -2.35
C ASN A 94 -14.50 11.60 -1.44
N ARG A 95 -14.15 10.30 -1.47
CA ARG A 95 -14.78 9.26 -0.64
C ARG A 95 -13.74 8.52 0.21
N VAL A 96 -14.18 8.06 1.38
CA VAL A 96 -13.43 7.11 2.22
C VAL A 96 -13.71 5.71 1.67
N VAL A 97 -12.65 4.93 1.44
CA VAL A 97 -12.75 3.59 0.86
C VAL A 97 -12.49 2.55 1.94
N ASP A 98 -13.29 1.48 1.98
CA ASP A 98 -13.00 0.33 2.82
C ASP A 98 -11.80 -0.45 2.21
N PRO A 99 -10.73 -0.73 2.97
CA PRO A 99 -9.63 -1.58 2.49
C PRO A 99 -10.08 -2.92 1.90
N ARG A 100 -11.20 -3.48 2.38
CA ARG A 100 -11.73 -4.76 1.90
C ARG A 100 -12.35 -4.67 0.50
N SER A 101 -12.95 -3.53 0.17
CA SER A 101 -13.62 -3.32 -1.13
C SER A 101 -12.65 -3.02 -2.27
N LEU A 102 -11.38 -2.77 -1.98
CA LEU A 102 -10.36 -2.54 -3.00
C LEU A 102 -10.13 -3.81 -3.85
N LYS A 103 -10.22 -3.65 -5.17
CA LYS A 103 -9.91 -4.72 -6.13
C LYS A 103 -8.53 -4.48 -6.71
N PHE A 104 -7.69 -5.51 -6.69
CA PHE A 104 -6.36 -5.46 -7.30
C PHE A 104 -6.28 -6.49 -8.40
N LYS A 105 -5.75 -6.09 -9.54
CA LYS A 105 -5.37 -6.99 -10.63
C LYS A 105 -3.85 -7.14 -10.67
N ARG A 106 -3.36 -8.26 -11.19
CA ARG A 106 -1.94 -8.39 -11.51
C ARG A 106 -1.74 -7.95 -12.96
N ASN A 107 -0.75 -7.12 -13.20
CA ASN A 107 -0.33 -6.83 -14.57
C ASN A 107 0.49 -7.99 -15.16
N VAL A 108 0.93 -7.83 -16.42
CA VAL A 108 1.71 -8.84 -17.15
C VAL A 108 3.04 -9.21 -16.49
N HIS A 109 3.54 -8.36 -15.59
CA HIS A 109 4.76 -8.58 -14.81
C HIS A 109 4.48 -9.11 -13.39
N GLY A 110 3.23 -9.46 -13.08
CA GLY A 110 2.81 -9.96 -11.78
C GLY A 110 2.67 -8.88 -10.69
N LYS A 111 2.91 -7.60 -11.02
CA LYS A 111 2.78 -6.49 -10.07
C LYS A 111 1.31 -6.21 -9.79
N PRO A 112 0.90 -6.01 -8.53
CA PRO A 112 -0.46 -5.58 -8.21
C PRO A 112 -0.70 -4.15 -8.70
N GLU A 113 -1.82 -3.95 -9.37
CA GLU A 113 -2.36 -2.67 -9.79
C GLU A 113 -3.79 -2.54 -9.26
N LEU A 114 -4.17 -1.33 -8.87
CA LEU A 114 -5.52 -1.10 -8.39
C LEU A 114 -6.48 -1.06 -9.58
N GLU A 115 -7.58 -1.80 -9.47
CA GLU A 115 -8.65 -1.79 -10.44
C GLU A 115 -9.66 -0.71 -10.06
N TRP A 116 -9.85 0.26 -10.95
CA TRP A 116 -10.82 1.34 -10.77
C TRP A 116 -12.14 0.94 -11.40
N GLU A 117 -13.24 1.02 -10.64
CA GLU A 117 -14.57 1.00 -11.27
C GLU A 117 -14.72 2.30 -12.06
N SER A 118 -14.80 2.18 -13.38
CA SER A 118 -15.01 3.32 -14.28
C SER A 118 -16.45 3.77 -14.15
N ASP A 119 -16.72 4.64 -13.17
CA ASP A 119 -18.02 5.29 -13.06
C ASP A 119 -18.13 6.34 -14.18
N GLY A 120 -18.73 5.94 -15.31
CA GLY A 120 -19.28 6.88 -16.29
C GLY A 120 -18.32 7.88 -16.94
N GLY A 121 -17.07 7.52 -17.22
CA GLY A 121 -16.18 8.32 -18.08
C GLY A 121 -15.20 9.26 -17.36
N GLN A 122 -15.09 9.21 -16.02
CA GLN A 122 -13.97 9.82 -15.32
C GLN A 122 -12.72 8.94 -15.43
N CYS A 123 -11.62 9.55 -15.85
CA CYS A 123 -10.31 8.93 -16.04
C CYS A 123 -9.92 8.10 -14.80
N PRO A 124 -9.26 6.92 -14.94
CA PRO A 124 -8.79 6.15 -13.79
C PRO A 124 -7.99 7.06 -12.85
N SER A 125 -8.24 6.93 -11.54
CA SER A 125 -7.61 7.82 -10.56
C SER A 125 -6.09 7.81 -10.75
N PRO A 126 -5.41 8.97 -10.67
CA PRO A 126 -4.01 9.12 -11.03
C PRO A 126 -3.04 8.42 -10.06
N LEU A 127 -3.56 7.65 -9.09
CA LEU A 127 -2.82 7.07 -7.99
C LEU A 127 -2.08 5.81 -8.45
N HIS A 128 -0.75 5.88 -8.41
CA HIS A 128 0.13 4.74 -8.64
C HIS A 128 0.81 4.36 -7.35
N PHE A 129 0.95 3.06 -7.12
CA PHE A 129 1.76 2.55 -6.02
C PHE A 129 2.79 1.54 -6.51
N ASN A 130 3.84 1.38 -5.70
CA ASN A 130 4.82 0.34 -5.87
C ASN A 130 5.18 -0.21 -4.49
N ILE A 131 5.43 -1.52 -4.45
CA ILE A 131 5.77 -2.23 -3.23
C ILE A 131 7.12 -2.91 -3.43
N SER A 132 8.01 -2.71 -2.46
CA SER A 132 9.27 -3.43 -2.34
C SER A 132 9.29 -4.20 -1.04
N HIS A 133 9.97 -5.33 -1.05
CA HIS A 133 10.15 -6.18 0.11
C HIS A 133 11.61 -6.60 0.21
N THR A 134 12.15 -6.48 1.40
CA THR A 134 13.40 -7.12 1.83
C THR A 134 13.07 -8.13 2.92
N SER A 135 14.08 -8.83 3.44
CA SER A 135 13.88 -9.72 4.58
C SER A 135 13.40 -8.99 5.85
N SER A 136 13.76 -7.72 6.02
CA SER A 136 13.56 -6.93 7.25
C SER A 136 12.58 -5.76 7.11
N LEU A 137 12.19 -5.40 5.89
CA LEU A 137 11.35 -4.23 5.63
C LEU A 137 10.39 -4.48 4.46
N ILE A 138 9.16 -4.03 4.60
CA ILE A 138 8.22 -3.94 3.48
C ILE A 138 7.84 -2.48 3.32
N ALA A 139 8.04 -1.93 2.12
CA ALA A 139 7.81 -0.53 1.82
C ALA A 139 6.80 -0.37 0.66
N CYS A 140 5.90 0.59 0.80
CA CYS A 140 4.90 0.97 -0.19
C CYS A 140 5.03 2.47 -0.49
N GLY A 141 5.38 2.80 -1.72
CA GLY A 141 5.43 4.19 -2.21
C GLY A 141 4.19 4.50 -3.03
N VAL A 142 3.62 5.68 -2.81
CA VAL A 142 2.40 6.15 -3.48
C VAL A 142 2.65 7.50 -4.13
N THR A 143 2.22 7.65 -5.39
CA THR A 143 2.41 8.86 -6.22
C THR A 143 1.18 9.15 -7.07
N VAL A 144 1.12 10.36 -7.62
CA VAL A 144 0.17 10.71 -8.69
C VAL A 144 0.89 11.05 -10.00
N ASN A 145 0.28 10.72 -11.14
CA ASN A 145 0.68 11.22 -12.46
C ASN A 145 2.16 11.00 -12.86
N SER A 146 2.85 10.00 -12.30
CA SER A 146 4.24 9.70 -12.68
C SER A 146 4.51 8.21 -12.79
N SER A 147 5.21 7.84 -13.88
CA SER A 147 5.90 6.55 -14.05
C SER A 147 7.25 6.48 -13.32
N VAL A 148 7.65 7.58 -12.66
CA VAL A 148 9.00 7.82 -12.10
C VAL A 148 9.22 7.09 -10.77
N CYS A 149 8.16 6.65 -10.10
CA CYS A 149 8.25 5.98 -8.79
C CYS A 149 8.90 4.59 -8.82
N THR A 150 9.24 4.08 -10.00
CA THR A 150 9.85 2.74 -10.15
C THR A 150 11.25 2.68 -9.56
N LEU A 151 12.05 3.75 -9.59
CA LEU A 151 13.48 3.68 -9.23
C LEU A 151 13.82 3.91 -7.75
N ILE A 152 12.96 4.58 -6.97
CA ILE A 152 13.32 5.01 -5.60
C ILE A 152 13.08 3.90 -4.55
N ILE A 153 12.15 2.97 -4.78
CA ILE A 153 11.82 1.92 -3.78
C ILE A 153 12.73 0.68 -3.90
N PHE A 154 13.58 0.57 -4.93
CA PHE A 154 14.53 -0.55 -5.07
C PHE A 154 15.86 -0.33 -4.31
N ILE A 155 16.05 0.78 -3.59
CA ILE A 155 17.31 1.11 -2.89
C ILE A 155 17.29 0.66 -1.41
N PHE A 156 16.24 -0.03 -0.95
CA PHE A 156 16.24 -0.73 0.33
C PHE A 156 16.37 -2.23 0.13
#